data_AF-A0A952KJB2-F1
#
_entry.id   AF-A0A952KJB2-F1
#
_cell.length_a   1.000
_cell.length_b   1.000
_cell.length_c   1.000
_cell.angle_alpha   90.00
_cell.angle_beta   90.00
_cell.angle_gamma   90.00
#
_symmetry.space_group_name_H-M   'P 1'
#
loop_
_entity.id
_entity.type
_entity.pdbx_description
1 polymer ?
#
loop_
_entity_poly.entity_id
_entity_poly.type
_entity_poly.pdbx_seq_one_letter_code
_entity_poly.pdbx_strand_id
1 'polypeptide(L)' 'MKFTKDHEWVEVTGDTALVGITAYAANALGDVVFVEVPDVGKALKKGDSFAVVESVKAASDVYAP' A
#
# COMPACT_ATOMS: atom_id res chain seq x y z
N MET A 1 14.72 2.59 3.32
CA MET A 1 13.41 2.81 2.68
C MET A 1 13.58 2.85 1.15
N LYS A 2 12.70 2.17 0.40
CA LYS A 2 12.64 2.16 -1.08
C LYS A 2 11.23 2.53 -1.54
N PHE A 3 11.09 2.94 -2.79
CA PHE A 3 9.82 3.42 -3.37
C PHE A 3 9.53 2.72 -4.70
N THR A 4 8.25 2.56 -5.01
CA THR A 4 7.76 2.06 -6.30
C THR A 4 7.38 3.24 -7.22
N LYS A 5 7.01 2.94 -8.46
CA LYS A 5 6.47 3.94 -9.40
C LYS A 5 5.01 4.27 -9.09
N ASP A 6 4.30 3.34 -8.47
CA ASP A 6 2.88 3.41 -8.15
C ASP A 6 2.63 4.07 -6.77
N HIS A 7 3.65 4.74 -6.23
CA HIS A 7 3.59 5.56 -5.02
C HIS A 7 3.42 4.78 -3.71
N GLU A 8 3.92 3.54 -3.65
CA GLU A 8 4.18 2.80 -2.43
C GLU A 8 5.62 2.97 -1.94
N TRP A 9 5.83 2.68 -0.66
CA TRP A 9 7.15 2.56 -0.05
C TRP A 9 7.27 1.25 0.72
N VAL A 10 8.52 0.80 0.86
CA VAL A 10 8.90 -0.34 1.68
C VAL A 10 10.10 -0.02 2.55
N GLU A 11 10.00 -0.38 3.82
CA GLU A 11 11.08 -0.32 4.81
C GLU A 11 11.36 -1.73 5.35
N VAL A 12 12.55 -2.25 5.06
CA VAL A 12 12.95 -3.61 5.46
C VAL A 12 13.71 -3.53 6.78
N THR A 13 13.25 -4.29 7.77
CA THR A 13 13.87 -4.46 9.09
C THR A 13 14.10 -5.94 9.34
N GLY A 14 15.34 -6.39 9.16
CA GLY A 14 15.70 -7.82 9.24
C GLY A 14 14.91 -8.64 8.22
N ASP A 15 14.15 -9.61 8.71
CA ASP A 15 13.34 -10.54 7.89
C ASP A 15 11.91 -10.03 7.64
N THR A 16 11.59 -8.83 8.13
CA THR A 16 10.25 -8.21 7.97
C THR A 16 10.33 -6.93 7.16
N ALA A 17 9.25 -6.59 6.48
CA ALA A 17 9.13 -5.36 5.74
C ALA A 17 7.82 -4.65 6.12
N LEU A 18 7.90 -3.35 6.38
CA LEU A 18 6.75 -2.46 6.51
C LEU A 18 6.49 -1.83 5.15
N VAL A 19 5.22 -1.87 4.71
CA VAL A 19 4.77 -1.33 3.43
C VAL A 19 3.67 -0.32 3.67
N GLY A 20 3.62 0.73 2.85
CA GLY A 20 2.54 1.70 2.86
C GLY A 20 2.52 2.55 1.60
N ILE A 21 1.56 3.47 1.51
CA ILE A 21 1.50 4.47 0.45
C ILE A 21 2.29 5.72 0.84
N THR A 22 2.87 6.41 -0.15
CA THR A 22 3.60 7.66 0.06
C THR A 22 2.67 8.79 0.47
N ALA A 23 3.23 9.85 1.07
CA ALA A 23 2.47 11.06 1.39
C ALA A 23 1.83 11.71 0.15
N TYR A 24 2.47 11.58 -1.02
CA TYR A 24 1.89 12.05 -2.28
C TYR A 24 0.58 11.31 -2.61
N ALA A 25 0.59 9.97 -2.55
CA ALA A 25 -0.60 9.16 -2.79
C ALA A 25 -1.70 9.44 -1.75
N ALA A 26 -1.35 9.53 -0.47
CA ALA A 26 -2.30 9.86 0.59
C ALA A 26 -2.97 11.23 0.37
N ASN A 27 -2.18 12.25 0.01
CA ASN A 27 -2.72 13.59 -0.28
C ASN A 27 -3.60 13.61 -1.54
N ALA A 28 -3.27 12.82 -2.56
CA ALA A 28 -4.07 12.69 -3.77
C ALA A 28 -5.45 12.05 -3.48
N LEU A 29 -5.47 11.02 -2.60
CA LEU A 29 -6.71 10.39 -2.12
C LEU A 29 -7.54 11.32 -1.24
N GLY A 30 -6.89 12.15 -0.42
CA GLY A 30 -7.54 12.99 0.59
C GLY A 30 -7.96 12.18 1.81
N ASP A 31 -9.16 12.43 2.32
CA ASP A 31 -9.65 11.79 3.55
C ASP A 31 -9.95 10.31 3.31
N VAL A 32 -9.02 9.45 3.76
CA VAL A 32 -9.16 7.99 3.73
C VAL A 32 -10.24 7.56 4.73
N VAL A 33 -11.20 6.76 4.26
CA VAL A 33 -12.34 6.29 5.06
C VAL A 33 -12.30 4.79 5.31
N PHE A 34 -11.60 4.04 4.47
CA PHE A 34 -11.50 2.59 4.60
C PHE A 34 -10.18 2.06 4.03
N VAL A 35 -9.67 0.98 4.62
CA VAL A 35 -8.51 0.24 4.12
C VAL A 35 -8.81 -1.25 4.24
N GLU A 36 -8.81 -1.94 3.11
CA GLU A 36 -8.83 -3.40 3.06
C GLU A 36 -7.39 -3.92 3.01
N VAL A 37 -7.06 -4.85 3.90
CA VAL A 37 -5.73 -5.46 3.99
C VAL A 37 -5.85 -6.98 3.83
N PRO A 38 -4.80 -7.67 3.38
CA PRO A 38 -4.87 -9.10 3.19
C PRO A 38 -4.91 -9.83 4.54
N ASP A 39 -5.47 -11.05 4.53
CA ASP A 39 -5.38 -11.95 5.68
C ASP A 39 -3.93 -12.29 6.03
N VAL A 40 -3.67 -12.44 7.33
CA VAL A 40 -2.36 -12.87 7.83
C VAL A 40 -1.99 -14.23 7.22
N GLY A 41 -0.78 -14.33 6.68
CA GLY A 41 -0.27 -15.54 6.04
C GLY A 41 -0.55 -15.63 4.54
N LYS A 42 -1.27 -14.67 3.94
CA LYS A 42 -1.40 -14.58 2.48
C LYS A 42 -0.02 -14.40 1.84
N ALA A 43 0.35 -15.31 0.95
CA ALA A 43 1.54 -15.16 0.13
C ALA A 43 1.29 -14.16 -0.99
N LEU A 44 2.24 -13.23 -1.19
CA LEU A 44 2.19 -12.20 -2.23
C LEU A 44 3.41 -12.32 -3.14
N LYS A 45 3.22 -12.05 -4.43
CA LYS A 45 4.30 -11.83 -5.40
C LYS A 45 4.45 -10.33 -5.64
N LYS A 46 5.65 -9.93 -6.03
CA LYS A 46 5.91 -8.54 -6.46
C LYS A 46 4.93 -8.15 -7.56
N GLY A 47 4.25 -7.02 -7.38
CA GLY A 47 3.24 -6.50 -8.29
C GLY A 47 1.82 -7.03 -8.08
N ASP A 48 1.60 -7.96 -7.14
CA ASP A 48 0.23 -8.36 -6.78
C ASP A 48 -0.51 -7.20 -6.11
N SER A 49 -1.75 -6.94 -6.50
CA SER A 49 -2.65 -6.11 -5.69
C SER A 49 -2.97 -6.87 -4.41
N PHE A 50 -2.70 -6.24 -3.26
CA PHE A 50 -2.85 -6.90 -1.96
C PHE A 50 -3.74 -6.16 -0.98
N ALA A 51 -3.93 -4.84 -1.18
CA ALA A 51 -4.74 -3.99 -0.33
C ALA A 51 -5.46 -2.94 -1.19
N VAL A 52 -6.57 -2.42 -0.67
CA VAL A 52 -7.34 -1.34 -1.28
C VAL A 52 -7.49 -0.22 -0.26
N VAL A 53 -7.18 1.01 -0.68
CA VAL A 53 -7.37 2.22 0.14
C VAL A 53 -8.50 3.03 -0.47
N GLU A 54 -9.56 3.26 0.30
CA GLU A 54 -10.70 4.06 -0.12
C GLU A 54 -10.74 5.40 0.62
N SER A 55 -11.06 6.44 -0.12
CA SER A 55 -11.33 7.79 0.38
C SER A 55 -12.73 8.22 -0.02
N VAL A 56 -13.15 9.39 0.48
CA VAL A 56 -14.41 10.02 0.04
C VAL A 56 -14.43 10.29 -1.47
N LYS A 57 -13.25 10.34 -2.12
CA LYS A 57 -13.11 10.74 -3.53
C LYS A 57 -12.90 9.55 -4.47
N ALA A 58 -12.16 8.53 -4.04
CA ALA A 58 -11.69 7.46 -4.90
C ALA A 58 -11.31 6.20 -4.10
N ALA A 59 -11.15 5.09 -4.81
CA ALA A 59 -10.48 3.89 -4.32
C ALA A 59 -9.18 3.67 -5.11
N SER A 60 -8.14 3.19 -4.44
CA SER A 60 -6.86 2.84 -5.05
C SER A 60 -6.40 1.47 -4.58
N ASP A 61 -6.06 0.61 -5.53
CA ASP A 61 -5.27 -0.58 -5.27
C ASP A 61 -3.87 -0.22 -4.78
N VAL A 62 -3.30 -1.06 -3.92
CA VAL A 62 -1.92 -0.99 -3.44
C VAL A 62 -1.21 -2.27 -3.85
N TYR A 63 -0.06 -2.11 -4.49
CA TYR A 63 0.68 -3.22 -5.10
C TYR A 63 1.88 -3.63 -4.26
N ALA A 64 2.14 -4.94 -4.19
CA ALA A 64 3.25 -5.48 -3.43
C ALA A 64 4.59 -5.03 -4.06
N PRO A 65 5.49 -4.37 -3.30
CA PRO A 65 6.68 -3.71 -3.82
C PRO A 65 7.79 -4.63 -4.34
#